data_AF-A0A1Y2BM29-F1
#
_entry.id   AF-A0A1Y2BM29-F1
#
_cell.length_a   1.000
_cell.length_b   1.000
_cell.length_c   1.000
_cell.angle_alpha   90.00
_cell.angle_beta   90.00
_cell.angle_gamma   90.00
#
_symmetry.space_group_name_H-M   'P 1'
#
loop_
_entity.id
_entity.type
_entity.pdbx_description
1 polymer ?
#
loop_
_entity_poly.entity_id
_entity_poly.type
_entity_poly.pdbx_seq_one_letter_code
_entity_poly.pdbx_strand_id
1 'polypeptide(L)'
;MRFGFLQVTFYSSATRWAFSRSPPSLYPLPHPPPFPPARFLRRTTLFKSIDLLCNENRLINISPYSPPLKSSNISWFRYTTYHICMFSVHFLIYDMTTLPLALLAPDGVGDTFGGGGDYELFLGEMRHKYGVPELLSRMIWTLELGFTVYNGMAVMYHGFAMFSIGSGVWCGEEWPKLMDKPWLSTSLSELWGKRWHQTLRVSRHDTSLTES
;
A
#
# COMPACT_ATOMS: atom_id res chain seq x y z
N MET A 1 -8.09 -28.63 -23.83
CA MET A 1 -7.71 -27.64 -22.79
C MET A 1 -7.05 -26.45 -23.48
N ARG A 2 -7.73 -25.31 -23.57
CA ARG A 2 -7.10 -24.05 -24.01
C ARG A 2 -6.52 -23.40 -22.76
N PHE A 3 -5.19 -23.30 -22.69
CA PHE A 3 -4.55 -22.39 -21.75
C PHE A 3 -5.05 -20.99 -22.11
N GLY A 4 -6.02 -20.49 -21.35
CA GLY A 4 -6.33 -19.07 -21.31
C GLY A 4 -5.11 -18.39 -20.72
N PHE A 5 -4.13 -18.10 -21.56
CA PHE A 5 -3.05 -17.20 -21.23
C PHE A 5 -3.75 -15.95 -20.72
N LEU A 6 -3.56 -15.69 -19.42
CA LEU A 6 -3.97 -14.50 -18.75
C LEU A 6 -3.61 -13.35 -19.67
N GLN A 7 -4.62 -12.77 -20.33
CA GLN A 7 -4.50 -11.52 -21.05
C GLN A 7 -4.40 -10.44 -19.97
N VAL A 8 -3.33 -10.52 -19.15
CA VAL A 8 -2.82 -9.38 -18.41
C VAL A 8 -2.64 -8.35 -19.50
N THR A 9 -3.49 -7.34 -19.45
CA THR A 9 -3.52 -6.24 -20.39
C THR A 9 -2.18 -5.52 -20.33
N PHE A 10 -1.19 -6.03 -21.07
CA PHE A 10 0.04 -5.34 -21.48
C PHE A 10 -0.27 -4.20 -22.47
N TYR A 11 -1.47 -3.61 -22.37
CA TYR A 11 -1.90 -2.43 -23.10
C TYR A 11 -2.02 -1.23 -22.17
N SER A 12 -1.45 -1.27 -20.97
CA SER A 12 -1.24 -0.06 -20.20
C SER A 12 -0.22 0.83 -20.93
N SER A 13 -0.38 2.15 -20.86
CA SER A 13 0.55 3.05 -21.55
C SER A 13 1.99 2.83 -21.08
N ALA A 14 2.21 2.39 -19.85
CA ALA A 14 3.54 2.08 -19.31
C ALA A 14 4.32 1.09 -20.18
N THR A 15 3.67 0.05 -20.71
CA THR A 15 4.33 -0.90 -21.62
C THR A 15 4.69 -0.25 -22.96
N ARG A 16 3.83 0.60 -23.52
CA ARG A 16 4.13 1.36 -24.75
C ARG A 16 5.31 2.31 -24.55
N TRP A 17 5.36 2.97 -23.40
CA TRP A 17 6.44 3.88 -23.03
C TRP A 17 7.75 3.17 -22.73
N ALA A 18 7.69 1.97 -22.13
CA ALA A 18 8.86 1.14 -21.86
C ALA A 18 9.66 0.80 -23.12
N PHE A 19 8.95 0.61 -24.23
CA PHE A 19 9.53 0.32 -25.55
C PHE A 19 9.57 1.53 -26.48
N SER A 20 9.19 2.73 -25.99
CA SER A 20 9.27 3.95 -26.79
C SER A 20 10.73 4.34 -27.01
N ARG A 21 11.05 4.80 -28.22
CA ARG A 21 12.36 5.41 -28.53
C ARG A 21 12.60 6.71 -27.76
N SER A 22 11.53 7.34 -27.28
CA SER A 22 11.56 8.61 -26.55
C SER A 22 10.59 8.52 -25.37
N PRO A 23 10.98 7.85 -24.26
CA PRO A 23 10.16 7.81 -23.06
C PRO A 23 10.05 9.22 -22.44
N PRO A 24 9.00 9.51 -21.67
CA PRO A 24 8.83 10.80 -21.03
C PRO A 24 10.02 11.10 -20.10
N SER A 25 10.37 12.37 -19.97
CA SER A 25 11.32 12.78 -18.94
C SER A 25 10.70 12.54 -17.56
N LEU A 26 11.46 11.92 -16.66
CA LEU A 26 11.06 11.84 -15.26
C LEU A 26 10.94 13.25 -14.68
N TYR A 27 10.06 13.41 -13.70
CA TYR A 27 10.01 14.62 -12.92
C TYR A 27 11.36 14.92 -12.26
N PRO A 28 11.75 16.20 -12.20
CA PRO A 28 12.89 16.57 -11.39
C PRO A 28 12.61 16.19 -9.94
N LEU A 29 13.51 15.40 -9.37
CA LEU A 29 13.45 15.08 -7.95
C LEU A 29 13.81 16.32 -7.13
N PRO A 30 13.22 16.47 -5.93
CA PRO A 30 13.59 17.55 -5.02
C PRO A 30 15.06 17.45 -4.61
N HIS A 31 15.56 16.21 -4.49
CA HIS A 31 16.94 15.91 -4.13
C HIS A 31 17.48 14.77 -5.00
N PRO A 32 18.78 14.75 -5.34
CA PRO A 32 19.36 13.63 -6.05
C PRO A 32 19.37 12.37 -5.17
N PRO A 33 19.25 11.16 -5.75
CA PRO A 33 19.40 9.90 -5.01
C PRO A 33 20.69 9.88 -4.17
N PRO A 34 20.65 9.30 -2.95
CA PRO A 34 21.77 9.35 -2.01
C PRO A 34 23.00 8.59 -2.51
N PHE A 35 22.83 7.56 -3.36
CA PHE A 35 23.90 6.69 -3.83
C PHE A 35 24.11 6.79 -5.35
N PRO A 36 25.37 6.76 -5.84
CA PRO A 36 25.65 6.78 -7.29
C PRO A 36 24.99 5.65 -8.10
N PRO A 37 24.95 4.38 -7.63
CA PRO A 37 24.27 3.30 -8.36
C PRO A 37 22.79 3.54 -8.55
N ALA A 38 22.11 4.10 -7.54
CA ALA A 38 20.70 4.46 -7.64
C ALA A 38 20.47 5.55 -8.70
N ARG A 39 21.35 6.56 -8.78
CA ARG A 39 21.30 7.59 -9.84
C ARG A 39 21.44 6.98 -11.24
N PHE A 40 22.32 6.00 -11.40
CA PHE A 40 22.49 5.30 -12.67
C PHE A 40 21.25 4.48 -13.01
N LEU A 41 20.74 3.68 -12.05
CA LEU A 41 19.55 2.86 -12.25
C LEU A 41 18.36 3.70 -12.70
N ARG A 42 18.12 4.87 -12.08
CA ARG A 42 17.03 5.78 -12.45
C ARG A 42 17.11 6.31 -13.89
N ARG A 43 18.29 6.33 -14.50
CA ARG A 43 18.48 6.76 -15.90
C ARG A 43 18.13 5.67 -16.91
N THR A 44 18.13 4.40 -16.49
CA THR A 44 17.85 3.26 -17.36
C THR A 44 16.40 3.27 -17.84
N THR A 45 16.18 2.79 -19.07
CA THR A 45 14.82 2.62 -19.63
C THR A 45 13.99 1.65 -18.79
N LEU A 46 14.61 0.58 -18.27
CA LEU A 46 13.94 -0.41 -17.41
C LEU A 46 13.34 0.26 -16.16
N PHE A 47 14.13 1.06 -15.45
CA PHE A 47 13.64 1.75 -14.26
C PHE A 47 12.49 2.69 -14.60
N LYS A 48 12.64 3.52 -15.65
CA LYS A 48 11.57 4.44 -16.10
C LYS A 48 10.28 3.71 -16.44
N SER A 49 10.38 2.50 -16.98
CA SER A 49 9.24 1.63 -17.30
C SER A 49 8.54 1.14 -16.04
N ILE A 50 9.32 0.65 -15.05
CA ILE A 50 8.81 0.17 -13.77
C ILE A 50 8.17 1.32 -12.99
N ASP A 51 8.85 2.46 -12.90
CA ASP A 51 8.36 3.66 -12.23
C ASP A 51 7.02 4.08 -12.84
N LEU A 52 6.96 4.22 -14.18
CA LEU A 52 5.72 4.54 -14.87
C LEU A 52 4.61 3.51 -14.67
N LEU A 53 4.92 2.21 -14.64
CA LEU A 53 3.94 1.16 -14.33
C LEU A 53 3.38 1.32 -12.91
N CYS A 54 4.25 1.57 -11.93
CA CYS A 54 3.85 1.84 -10.55
C CYS A 54 2.98 3.11 -10.46
N ASN A 55 3.28 4.14 -11.26
CA ASN A 55 2.52 5.38 -11.29
C ASN A 55 1.17 5.24 -11.99
N GLU A 56 1.09 4.48 -13.09
CA GLU A 56 -0.17 4.20 -13.78
C GLU A 56 -1.15 3.44 -12.89
N ASN A 57 -0.64 2.46 -12.14
CA ASN A 57 -1.41 1.71 -11.15
C ASN A 57 -1.62 2.49 -9.85
N ARG A 58 -1.18 3.76 -9.80
CA ARG A 58 -1.31 4.66 -8.64
C ARG A 58 -0.76 4.04 -7.36
N LEU A 59 0.31 3.28 -7.48
CA LEU A 59 1.02 2.66 -6.36
C LEU A 59 2.06 3.63 -5.79
N ILE A 60 2.63 4.48 -6.65
CA ILE A 60 3.60 5.54 -6.32
C ILE A 60 3.08 6.82 -6.99
N ASN A 61 3.09 7.97 -6.29
CA ASN A 61 2.39 9.19 -6.75
C ASN A 61 3.26 10.03 -7.70
N ILE A 62 3.68 9.48 -8.82
CA ILE A 62 4.42 10.20 -9.87
C ILE A 62 3.62 10.10 -11.17
N SER A 63 2.36 10.52 -11.14
CA SER A 63 1.58 10.72 -12.37
C SER A 63 2.33 11.70 -13.29
N PRO A 64 2.37 11.51 -14.62
CA PRO A 64 2.94 12.45 -15.60
C PRO A 64 2.26 13.83 -15.63
N TYR A 65 1.27 14.08 -14.75
CA TYR A 65 0.67 15.39 -14.50
C TYR A 65 0.69 15.82 -13.01
N SER A 66 1.44 15.12 -12.16
CA SER A 66 1.70 15.56 -10.79
C SER A 66 2.50 16.86 -10.78
N PRO A 67 2.31 17.75 -9.79
CA PRO A 67 3.17 18.91 -9.65
C PRO A 67 4.60 18.44 -9.32
N PRO A 68 5.60 19.32 -9.45
CA PRO A 68 6.89 19.09 -8.81
C PRO A 68 6.69 18.72 -7.34
N LEU A 69 7.39 17.66 -6.90
CA LEU A 69 7.36 17.25 -5.50
C LEU A 69 7.89 18.38 -4.63
N LYS A 70 7.18 18.69 -3.54
CA LYS A 70 7.66 19.67 -2.57
C LYS A 70 8.88 19.09 -1.87
N SER A 71 10.01 19.82 -1.93
CA SER A 71 11.22 19.41 -1.23
C SER A 71 10.99 19.36 0.28
N SER A 72 11.43 18.29 0.92
CA SER A 72 11.47 18.17 2.36
C SER A 72 12.90 18.40 2.88
N ASN A 73 13.04 18.89 4.12
CA ASN A 73 14.33 18.93 4.81
C ASN A 73 14.63 17.61 5.56
N ILE A 74 13.80 16.58 5.35
CA ILE A 74 13.97 15.26 5.98
C ILE A 74 15.01 14.48 5.17
N SER A 75 16.06 14.02 5.85
CA SER A 75 17.10 13.22 5.19
C SER A 75 16.57 11.85 4.78
N TRP A 76 17.19 11.28 3.74
CA TRP A 76 16.94 9.91 3.29
C TRP A 76 16.94 8.90 4.45
N PHE A 77 17.94 8.96 5.33
CA PHE A 77 18.05 8.05 6.47
C PHE A 77 16.85 8.13 7.41
N ARG A 78 16.32 9.34 7.64
CA ARG A 78 15.14 9.54 8.49
C ARG A 78 13.88 8.93 7.86
N TYR A 79 13.70 9.06 6.54
CA TYR A 79 12.61 8.39 5.84
C TYR A 79 12.72 6.86 5.96
N THR A 80 13.88 6.30 5.66
CA THR A 80 14.10 4.85 5.73
C THR A 80 13.82 4.32 7.14
N THR A 81 14.39 4.96 8.18
CA THR A 81 14.16 4.58 9.58
C THR A 81 12.70 4.72 9.98
N TYR A 82 12.00 5.78 9.53
CA TYR A 82 10.56 5.91 9.76
C TYR A 82 9.78 4.71 9.20
N HIS A 83 10.04 4.30 7.96
CA HIS A 83 9.34 3.15 7.37
C HIS A 83 9.72 1.82 8.03
N ILE A 84 10.97 1.63 8.46
CA ILE A 84 11.38 0.45 9.25
C ILE A 84 10.58 0.40 10.56
N CYS A 85 10.56 1.50 11.33
CA CYS A 85 9.85 1.55 12.60
C CYS A 85 8.35 1.29 12.43
N MET A 86 7.73 1.95 11.44
CA MET A 86 6.30 1.77 11.18
C MET A 86 5.98 0.36 10.67
N PHE A 87 6.83 -0.23 9.82
CA PHE A 87 6.70 -1.62 9.41
C PHE A 87 6.68 -2.55 10.64
N SER A 88 7.67 -2.41 11.53
CA SER A 88 7.76 -3.25 12.73
C SER A 88 6.56 -3.07 13.65
N VAL A 89 6.11 -1.83 13.87
CA VAL A 89 4.92 -1.55 14.71
C VAL A 89 3.68 -2.19 14.11
N HIS A 90 3.41 -1.98 12.82
CA HIS A 90 2.22 -2.55 12.19
C HIS A 90 2.29 -4.07 12.08
N PHE A 91 3.48 -4.63 11.87
CA PHE A 91 3.70 -6.07 11.82
C PHE A 91 3.42 -6.71 13.19
N LEU A 92 3.92 -6.12 14.27
CA LEU A 92 3.65 -6.58 15.63
C LEU A 92 2.18 -6.47 16.00
N ILE A 93 1.52 -5.34 15.66
CA ILE A 93 0.08 -5.18 15.92
C ILE A 93 -0.70 -6.23 15.12
N TYR A 94 -0.38 -6.40 13.83
CA TYR A 94 -1.01 -7.41 12.98
C TYR A 94 -0.91 -8.79 13.63
N ASP A 95 0.31 -9.23 13.96
CA ASP A 95 0.55 -10.53 14.59
C ASP A 95 -0.19 -10.68 15.93
N MET A 96 -0.12 -9.67 16.81
CA MET A 96 -0.84 -9.67 18.09
C MET A 96 -2.36 -9.73 17.93
N THR A 97 -2.92 -9.16 16.86
CA THR A 97 -4.37 -9.21 16.60
C THR A 97 -4.80 -10.51 15.94
N THR A 98 -4.00 -11.08 15.04
CA THR A 98 -4.38 -12.28 14.27
C THR A 98 -4.04 -13.57 15.00
N LEU A 99 -2.94 -13.62 15.75
CA LEU A 99 -2.46 -14.85 16.38
C LEU A 99 -3.46 -15.44 17.39
N PRO A 100 -4.08 -14.66 18.30
CA PRO A 100 -5.06 -15.23 19.23
C PRO A 100 -6.26 -15.86 18.51
N LEU A 101 -6.74 -15.22 17.43
CA LEU A 101 -7.84 -15.79 16.64
C LEU A 101 -7.41 -17.05 15.89
N ALA A 102 -6.20 -17.05 15.33
CA ALA A 102 -5.65 -18.25 14.68
C ALA A 102 -5.54 -19.43 15.66
N LEU A 103 -5.19 -19.19 16.93
CA LEU A 103 -5.14 -20.22 17.97
C LEU A 103 -6.51 -20.71 18.44
N LEU A 104 -7.54 -19.88 18.32
CA LEU A 104 -8.92 -20.23 18.65
C LEU A 104 -9.68 -20.83 17.47
N ALA A 105 -9.12 -20.74 16.27
CA ALA A 105 -9.81 -21.13 15.06
C ALA A 105 -9.96 -22.66 14.97
N PRO A 106 -11.10 -23.17 14.46
CA PRO A 106 -11.27 -24.60 14.21
C PRO A 106 -10.18 -25.17 13.30
N ASP A 107 -9.92 -26.48 13.44
CA ASP A 107 -9.01 -27.19 12.54
C ASP A 107 -9.44 -26.98 11.09
N GLY A 108 -8.51 -26.49 10.26
CA GLY A 108 -8.77 -26.11 8.86
C GLY A 108 -8.95 -24.61 8.63
N VAL A 109 -9.16 -23.81 9.67
CA VAL A 109 -9.13 -22.34 9.53
C VAL A 109 -7.66 -21.88 9.36
N GLY A 110 -7.37 -21.11 8.31
CA GLY A 110 -6.01 -20.80 7.85
C GLY A 110 -5.43 -21.81 6.85
N ASP A 111 -6.17 -22.85 6.44
CA ASP A 111 -5.72 -23.77 5.40
C ASP A 111 -5.55 -23.04 4.05
N THR A 112 -4.37 -23.18 3.45
CA THR A 112 -4.02 -22.70 2.12
C THR A 112 -4.95 -23.21 1.00
N PHE A 113 -5.70 -24.29 1.24
CA PHE A 113 -6.64 -24.85 0.26
C PHE A 113 -8.10 -24.40 0.44
N GLY A 114 -8.36 -23.38 1.25
CA GLY A 114 -9.67 -22.69 1.26
C GLY A 114 -10.66 -23.13 2.34
N GLY A 115 -10.24 -23.96 3.30
CA GLY A 115 -10.96 -24.15 4.58
C GLY A 115 -10.83 -22.94 5.53
N GLY A 116 -9.87 -22.06 5.22
CA GLY A 116 -9.50 -20.91 6.04
C GLY A 116 -10.43 -19.72 5.97
N GLY A 117 -11.48 -19.71 6.79
CA GLY A 117 -12.26 -18.50 7.04
C GLY A 117 -13.78 -18.66 7.00
N ASP A 118 -14.30 -19.86 7.23
CA ASP A 118 -15.74 -20.01 7.43
C ASP A 118 -16.15 -19.29 8.73
N TYR A 119 -16.80 -18.16 8.53
CA TYR A 119 -17.30 -17.30 9.59
C TYR A 119 -18.31 -18.02 10.50
N GLU A 120 -19.21 -18.82 9.92
CA GLU A 120 -20.24 -19.51 10.69
C GLU A 120 -19.63 -20.64 11.52
N LEU A 121 -18.62 -21.33 10.98
CA LEU A 121 -17.86 -22.34 11.72
C LEU A 121 -17.13 -21.71 12.92
N PHE A 122 -16.47 -20.56 12.73
CA PHE A 122 -15.83 -19.83 13.82
C PHE A 122 -16.83 -19.42 14.91
N LEU A 123 -18.00 -18.87 14.53
CA LEU A 123 -19.03 -18.51 15.49
C LEU A 123 -19.56 -19.74 16.26
N GLY A 124 -19.77 -20.85 15.55
CA GLY A 124 -20.19 -22.13 16.11
C GLY A 124 -19.20 -22.64 17.16
N GLU A 125 -17.91 -22.71 16.83
CA GLU A 125 -16.87 -23.13 17.78
C GLU A 125 -16.78 -22.20 18.99
N MET A 126 -16.77 -20.89 18.79
CA MET A 126 -16.73 -19.92 19.89
C MET A 126 -17.91 -20.09 20.86
N ARG A 127 -19.09 -20.39 20.33
CA ARG A 127 -20.29 -20.67 21.12
C ARG A 127 -20.23 -22.04 21.80
N HIS A 128 -19.95 -23.10 21.07
CA HIS A 128 -20.07 -24.48 21.55
C HIS A 128 -18.90 -24.90 22.45
N LYS A 129 -17.68 -24.52 22.10
CA LYS A 129 -16.46 -24.92 22.82
C LYS A 129 -16.12 -23.98 23.97
N TYR A 130 -16.30 -22.68 23.77
CA TYR A 130 -15.88 -21.65 24.72
C TYR A 130 -17.04 -20.95 25.44
N GLY A 131 -18.30 -21.24 25.07
CA GLY A 131 -19.48 -20.62 25.69
C GLY A 131 -19.60 -19.12 25.42
N VAL A 132 -18.91 -18.60 24.41
CA VAL A 132 -18.89 -17.16 24.10
C VAL A 132 -20.21 -16.77 23.43
N PRO A 133 -20.91 -15.72 23.91
CA PRO A 133 -22.12 -15.23 23.26
C PRO A 133 -21.87 -14.85 21.81
N GLU A 134 -22.81 -15.21 20.92
CA GLU A 134 -22.67 -15.00 19.47
C GLU A 134 -22.37 -13.53 19.13
N LEU A 135 -23.08 -12.58 19.74
CA LEU A 135 -22.84 -11.14 19.52
C LEU A 135 -21.38 -10.76 19.80
N LEU A 136 -20.79 -11.28 20.88
CA LEU A 136 -19.40 -11.00 21.23
C LEU A 136 -18.45 -11.61 20.20
N SER A 137 -18.68 -12.85 19.77
CA SER A 137 -17.89 -13.49 18.71
C SER A 137 -17.93 -12.70 17.40
N ARG A 138 -19.12 -12.19 17.01
CA ARG A 138 -19.28 -11.34 15.83
C ARG A 138 -18.52 -10.02 15.95
N MET A 139 -18.57 -9.39 17.12
CA MET A 139 -17.83 -8.15 17.38
C MET A 139 -16.32 -8.38 17.32
N ILE A 140 -15.82 -9.46 17.93
CA ILE A 140 -14.40 -9.82 17.90
C ILE A 140 -13.94 -10.04 16.47
N TRP A 141 -14.67 -10.85 15.69
CA TRP A 141 -14.33 -11.12 14.28
C TRP A 141 -14.33 -9.85 13.43
N THR A 142 -15.35 -8.99 13.59
CA THR A 142 -15.46 -7.74 12.81
C THR A 142 -14.33 -6.78 13.14
N LEU A 143 -13.98 -6.65 14.43
CA LEU A 143 -12.87 -5.81 14.87
C LEU A 143 -11.53 -6.35 14.36
N GLU A 144 -11.30 -7.65 14.49
CA GLU A 144 -10.10 -8.29 13.97
C GLU A 144 -9.97 -8.07 12.47
N LEU A 145 -11.01 -8.32 11.67
CA LEU A 145 -10.96 -8.09 10.23
C LEU A 145 -10.56 -6.64 9.91
N GLY A 146 -11.12 -5.67 10.63
CA GLY A 146 -10.75 -4.26 10.50
C GLY A 146 -9.28 -3.99 10.81
N PHE A 147 -8.75 -4.53 11.92
CA PHE A 147 -7.35 -4.41 12.31
C PHE A 147 -6.41 -5.11 11.33
N THR A 148 -6.75 -6.33 10.91
CA THR A 148 -5.99 -7.15 9.96
C THR A 148 -5.90 -6.46 8.61
N VAL A 149 -7.01 -5.94 8.08
CA VAL A 149 -7.01 -5.18 6.82
C VAL A 149 -6.19 -3.91 6.94
N TYR A 150 -6.40 -3.11 8.00
CA TYR A 150 -5.66 -1.86 8.19
C TYR A 150 -4.14 -2.09 8.35
N ASN A 151 -3.75 -2.95 9.28
CA ASN A 151 -2.33 -3.21 9.57
C ASN A 151 -1.67 -4.00 8.44
N GLY A 152 -2.35 -4.97 7.82
CA GLY A 152 -1.81 -5.76 6.72
C GLY A 152 -1.42 -4.87 5.53
N MET A 153 -2.26 -3.90 5.18
CA MET A 153 -1.90 -2.93 4.16
C MET A 153 -0.77 -1.99 4.59
N ALA A 154 -0.74 -1.57 5.86
CA ALA A 154 0.35 -0.76 6.38
C ALA A 154 1.68 -1.52 6.37
N VAL A 155 1.69 -2.80 6.74
CA VAL A 155 2.86 -3.71 6.65
C VAL A 155 3.35 -3.77 5.20
N MET A 156 2.47 -4.06 4.24
CA MET A 156 2.86 -4.10 2.83
C MET A 156 3.44 -2.76 2.36
N TYR A 157 2.73 -1.66 2.64
CA TYR A 157 3.14 -0.32 2.22
C TYR A 157 4.49 0.09 2.81
N HIS A 158 4.66 -0.04 4.13
CA HIS A 158 5.92 0.30 4.79
C HIS A 158 7.05 -0.66 4.41
N GLY A 159 6.75 -1.93 4.14
CA GLY A 159 7.71 -2.91 3.62
C GLY A 159 8.23 -2.50 2.24
N PHE A 160 7.35 -2.19 1.29
CA PHE A 160 7.75 -1.70 -0.03
C PHE A 160 8.52 -0.38 0.05
N ALA A 161 8.06 0.57 0.88
CA ALA A 161 8.73 1.84 1.08
C ALA A 161 10.12 1.67 1.69
N MET A 162 10.28 0.78 2.67
CA MET A 162 11.56 0.44 3.29
C MET A 162 12.58 -0.05 2.26
N PHE A 163 12.21 -0.98 1.37
CA PHE A 163 13.15 -1.47 0.34
C PHE A 163 13.39 -0.44 -0.77
N SER A 164 12.37 0.29 -1.18
CA SER A 164 12.46 1.23 -2.30
C SER A 164 13.20 2.52 -1.93
N ILE A 165 12.89 3.09 -0.77
CA ILE A 165 13.64 4.22 -0.22
C ILE A 165 14.98 3.73 0.27
N GLY A 166 15.07 2.60 0.99
CA GLY A 166 16.32 2.06 1.54
C GLY A 166 17.38 1.71 0.49
N SER A 167 16.98 1.30 -0.72
CA SER A 167 17.92 1.12 -1.84
C SER A 167 18.42 2.44 -2.44
N GLY A 168 17.83 3.57 -2.02
CA GLY A 168 18.09 4.92 -2.55
C GLY A 168 17.49 5.16 -3.93
N VAL A 169 16.73 4.20 -4.47
CA VAL A 169 16.17 4.28 -5.82
C VAL A 169 15.00 5.26 -5.87
N TRP A 170 14.17 5.30 -4.82
CA TRP A 170 13.15 6.34 -4.60
C TRP A 170 13.54 7.26 -3.44
N CYS A 171 13.10 8.52 -3.48
CA CYS A 171 13.20 9.45 -2.36
C CYS A 171 11.92 9.44 -1.52
N GLY A 172 12.00 9.86 -0.26
CA GLY A 172 10.85 9.77 0.66
C GLY A 172 9.66 10.63 0.25
N GLU A 173 9.90 11.72 -0.46
CA GLU A 173 8.87 12.61 -0.99
C GLU A 173 8.01 11.96 -2.10
N GLU A 174 8.52 10.91 -2.76
CA GLU A 174 7.79 10.15 -3.78
C GLU A 174 6.73 9.20 -3.17
N TRP A 175 6.78 8.97 -1.87
CA TRP A 175 5.92 8.02 -1.15
C TRP A 175 4.76 8.76 -0.44
N PRO A 176 3.57 8.84 -1.07
CA PRO A 176 2.42 9.50 -0.45
C PRO A 176 1.93 8.72 0.77
N LYS A 177 1.42 9.40 1.79
CA LYS A 177 0.84 8.71 2.96
C LYS A 177 -0.22 7.70 2.51
N LEU A 178 -0.12 6.43 2.90
CA LEU A 178 -1.12 5.42 2.52
C LEU A 178 -2.53 5.79 3.00
N MET A 179 -2.63 6.28 4.24
CA MET A 179 -3.89 6.68 4.88
C MET A 179 -3.70 7.97 5.68
N ASP A 180 -4.78 8.72 5.87
CA ASP A 180 -4.80 9.95 6.66
C ASP A 180 -5.78 9.85 7.85
N LYS A 181 -5.30 9.26 8.94
CA LYS A 181 -6.02 9.10 10.22
C LYS A 181 -7.47 8.62 10.02
N PRO A 182 -7.70 7.45 9.40
CA PRO A 182 -9.04 6.98 9.03
C PRO A 182 -10.01 6.85 10.21
N TRP A 183 -9.51 6.59 11.42
CA TRP A 183 -10.31 6.50 12.64
C TRP A 183 -10.91 7.84 13.10
N LEU A 184 -10.46 8.98 12.57
CA LEU A 184 -11.06 10.29 12.83
C LEU A 184 -12.18 10.64 11.85
N SER A 185 -12.58 9.70 10.99
CA SER A 185 -13.66 9.94 10.03
C SER A 185 -15.01 10.07 10.73
N THR A 186 -15.77 11.11 10.38
CA THR A 186 -17.13 11.33 10.91
C THR A 186 -18.22 10.73 10.02
N SER A 187 -17.88 10.29 8.80
CA SER A 187 -18.80 9.67 7.86
C SER A 187 -18.10 8.64 6.98
N LEU A 188 -18.88 7.77 6.35
CA LEU A 188 -18.36 6.79 5.40
C LEU A 188 -17.75 7.47 4.16
N SER A 189 -18.38 8.56 3.70
CA SER A 189 -17.89 9.38 2.59
C SER A 189 -16.54 10.03 2.92
N GLU A 190 -16.33 10.52 4.15
CA GLU A 190 -15.03 11.04 4.56
C GLU A 190 -13.97 9.91 4.66
N LEU A 191 -14.34 8.73 5.14
CA LEU A 191 -13.43 7.60 5.30
C LEU A 191 -12.89 7.18 3.93
N TRP A 192 -13.77 6.76 3.02
CA TRP A 192 -13.40 6.30 1.68
C TRP A 192 -13.03 7.43 0.74
N GLY A 193 -13.54 8.64 0.98
CA GLY A 193 -13.40 9.79 0.10
C GLY A 193 -12.32 10.77 0.51
N LYS A 194 -11.71 10.66 1.70
CA LYS A 194 -10.55 11.52 2.08
C LYS A 194 -9.45 10.83 2.86
N ARG A 195 -9.72 9.74 3.60
CA ARG A 195 -8.75 9.22 4.59
C ARG A 195 -8.16 7.85 4.23
N TRP A 196 -8.91 7.02 3.52
CA TRP A 196 -8.50 5.67 3.10
C TRP A 196 -7.82 5.69 1.73
N HIS A 197 -6.81 4.82 1.54
CA HIS A 197 -6.07 4.58 0.28
C HIS A 197 -5.73 5.84 -0.52
N GLN A 198 -4.89 6.73 0.05
CA GLN A 198 -4.52 7.95 -0.67
C GLN A 198 -3.71 7.70 -1.93
N THR A 199 -3.00 6.57 -2.00
CA THR A 199 -2.23 6.16 -3.18
C THR A 199 -3.12 6.10 -4.43
N LEU A 200 -4.37 5.65 -4.29
CA LEU A 200 -5.31 5.52 -5.41
C LEU A 200 -5.91 6.86 -5.86
N ARG A 201 -5.64 7.96 -5.16
CA ARG A 201 -6.26 9.25 -5.44
C ARG A 201 -5.46 10.05 -6.45
N VAL A 202 -6.17 10.66 -7.39
CA VAL A 202 -5.62 11.77 -8.16
C VAL A 202 -5.60 12.97 -7.22
N SER A 203 -4.42 13.50 -6.92
CA SER A 203 -4.32 14.82 -6.31
C SER A 203 -4.99 15.81 -7.26
N ARG A 204 -6.23 16.22 -6.97
CA ARG A 204 -6.84 17.35 -7.68
C ARG A 204 -6.00 18.55 -7.32
N HIS A 205 -5.38 19.14 -8.33
CA HIS A 205 -4.81 20.46 -8.19
C HIS A 205 -5.95 21.45 -7.98
N ASP A 206 -5.82 22.26 -6.94
CA ASP A 206 -6.59 23.48 -6.80
C ASP A 206 -6.18 24.41 -7.94
N THR A 207 -6.90 24.35 -9.06
CA THR A 207 -6.81 25.31 -10.17
C THR A 207 -7.27 26.72 -9.79
N SER A 208 -7.57 26.98 -8.51
CA SER A 208 -8.01 28.28 -8.00
C SER A 208 -6.91 29.35 -7.96
N LEU A 209 -5.65 29.01 -8.29
CA LEU A 209 -4.54 29.97 -8.34
C LEU A 209 -4.28 30.57 -9.74
N THR A 210 -5.12 30.30 -10.74
CA THR A 210 -4.98 30.87 -12.10
C THR A 210 -6.10 31.83 -12.52
N GLU A 211 -7.02 32.20 -11.62
CA GLU A 211 -8.07 33.20 -11.86
C GLU A 211 -7.82 34.52 -11.11
N SER A 212 -6.58 35.04 -11.14
CA SER A 212 -6.25 36.39 -10.66
C SER A 212 -5.50 37.19 -11.71
#